data_AF-A0A536U7F5-F1
#
_entry.id   AF-A0A536U7F5-F1
#
_cell.length_a   1.000
_cell.length_b   1.000
_cell.length_c   1.000
_cell.angle_alpha   90.00
_cell.angle_beta   90.00
_cell.angle_gamma   90.00
#
_symmetry.space_group_name_H-M   'P 1'
#
loop_
_entity.id
_entity.type
_entity.pdbx_description
1 polymer ?
#
loop_
_entity_poly.entity_id
_entity_poly.type
_entity_poly.pdbx_seq_one_letter_code
_entity_poly.pdbx_strand_id
1 'polypeptide(L)'
;MTEGTAARHDHARPTRGARRVVDIHAHWYPADWLELFERDGPAEGAKLERKASGYSIRTERIVNAFDEQFVDLGLRLDGMDRQRVDVQALSLTAPMVYWASSGFGLALAQAYNDAAAAAHASHPDRLVGLAMLPMQAP
;
A
#
# COMPACT_ATOMS: atom_id res chain seq x y z
N MET A 1 -15.36 3.16 -37.85
CA MET A 1 -14.77 2.02 -37.10
C MET A 1 -13.46 2.54 -36.53
N THR A 2 -13.24 2.77 -35.25
CA THR A 2 -13.98 2.51 -34.00
C THR A 2 -13.50 3.58 -33.01
N GLU A 3 -14.42 4.32 -32.39
CA GLU A 3 -14.14 5.22 -31.27
C GLU A 3 -13.88 4.37 -30.01
N GLY A 4 -12.76 4.63 -29.34
CA GLY A 4 -12.41 4.02 -28.07
C GLY A 4 -13.00 4.81 -26.91
N THR A 5 -14.04 4.26 -26.28
CA THR A 5 -14.67 4.84 -25.09
C THR A 5 -13.80 4.53 -23.87
N ALA A 6 -13.09 5.53 -23.35
CA ALA A 6 -12.51 5.47 -22.01
C ALA A 6 -13.66 5.38 -20.99
N ALA A 7 -13.76 4.26 -20.27
CA ALA A 7 -14.71 4.09 -19.18
C ALA A 7 -14.36 5.06 -18.05
N ARG A 8 -15.19 6.08 -17.88
CA ARG A 8 -15.17 6.93 -16.68
C ARG A 8 -15.78 6.13 -15.55
N HIS A 9 -14.97 5.80 -14.54
CA HIS A 9 -15.47 5.24 -13.29
C HIS A 9 -16.23 6.36 -12.56
N ASP A 10 -17.56 6.31 -12.62
CA ASP A 10 -18.43 7.25 -11.92
C ASP A 10 -18.48 6.86 -10.43
N HIS A 11 -17.63 7.49 -9.63
CA HIS A 11 -17.66 7.35 -8.17
C HIS A 11 -18.84 8.16 -7.62
N ALA A 12 -20.05 7.61 -7.74
CA ALA A 12 -21.25 8.20 -7.15
C ALA A 12 -21.02 8.45 -5.65
N ARG A 13 -21.05 9.74 -5.26
CA ARG A 13 -20.83 10.17 -3.87
C ARG A 13 -21.92 9.57 -2.98
N PRO A 14 -21.60 8.92 -1.85
CA PRO A 14 -22.62 8.31 -1.01
C PRO A 14 -23.59 9.39 -0.51
N THR A 15 -24.89 9.18 -0.73
CA THR A 15 -25.95 10.06 -0.25
C THR A 15 -25.84 10.17 1.27
N ARG A 16 -25.78 11.39 1.80
CA ARG A 16 -25.80 11.67 3.25
C ARG A 16 -26.99 10.94 3.88
N GLY A 17 -26.74 9.80 4.54
CA GLY A 17 -27.78 8.97 5.16
C GLY A 17 -27.40 7.50 5.36
N ALA A 18 -26.52 6.92 4.54
CA ALA A 18 -26.06 5.54 4.71
C ALA A 18 -24.85 5.45 5.68
N ARG A 19 -24.85 4.47 6.59
CA ARG A 19 -23.69 4.16 7.45
C ARG A 19 -22.55 3.66 6.57
N ARG A 20 -21.37 4.28 6.68
CA ARG A 20 -20.16 3.82 5.98
C ARG A 20 -19.58 2.58 6.67
N VAL A 21 -19.24 1.56 5.90
CA VAL A 21 -18.44 0.40 6.32
C VAL A 21 -16.96 0.80 6.25
N VAL A 22 -16.31 0.83 7.41
CA VAL A 22 -14.91 1.23 7.55
C VAL A 22 -14.08 0.03 7.99
N ASP A 23 -13.09 -0.32 7.20
CA ASP A 23 -12.07 -1.31 7.52
C ASP A 23 -10.78 -0.59 7.92
N ILE A 24 -10.34 -0.82 9.16
CA ILE A 24 -9.15 -0.19 9.73
C ILE A 24 -7.91 -1.11 9.72
N HIS A 25 -8.03 -2.32 9.18
CA HIS A 25 -6.97 -3.33 9.14
C HIS A 25 -6.72 -3.76 7.69
N ALA A 26 -6.33 -2.80 6.85
CA ALA A 26 -6.04 -3.02 5.46
C ALA A 26 -4.56 -2.79 5.18
N HIS A 27 -3.86 -3.83 4.69
CA HIS A 27 -2.43 -3.75 4.42
C HIS A 27 -2.13 -3.46 2.95
N TRP A 28 -1.14 -2.60 2.69
CA TRP A 28 -0.73 -2.20 1.34
C TRP A 28 0.78 -1.89 1.28
N TYR A 29 1.43 -2.30 0.20
CA TYR A 29 2.80 -1.96 -0.17
C TYR A 29 2.79 -1.05 -1.41
N PRO A 30 3.14 0.23 -1.25
CA PRO A 30 3.29 1.12 -2.40
C PRO A 30 4.41 0.67 -3.34
N ALA A 31 4.25 0.94 -4.64
CA ALA A 31 5.27 0.67 -5.65
C ALA A 31 6.61 1.33 -5.30
N ASP A 32 6.60 2.63 -4.96
CA ASP A 32 7.80 3.39 -4.57
C ASP A 32 8.52 2.78 -3.36
N TRP A 33 7.76 2.22 -2.40
CA TRP A 33 8.34 1.52 -1.25
C TRP A 33 9.00 0.21 -1.66
N LEU A 34 8.36 -0.56 -2.55
CA LEU A 34 8.92 -1.82 -3.07
C LEU A 34 10.15 -1.59 -3.94
N GLU A 35 10.16 -0.54 -4.76
CA GLU A 35 11.30 -0.14 -5.57
C GLU A 35 12.49 0.27 -4.68
N LEU A 36 12.23 1.07 -3.64
CA LEU A 36 13.25 1.45 -2.66
C LEU A 36 13.80 0.21 -1.91
N PHE A 37 12.91 -0.68 -1.48
CA PHE A 37 13.28 -1.94 -0.82
C PHE A 37 14.12 -2.84 -1.75
N GLU A 38 13.74 -2.97 -3.01
CA GLU A 38 14.44 -3.78 -4.01
C GLU A 38 15.82 -3.20 -4.35
N ARG A 39 15.92 -1.87 -4.45
CA ARG A 39 17.17 -1.15 -4.78
C ARG A 39 18.18 -1.17 -3.65
N ASP A 40 17.77 -0.77 -2.44
CA ASP A 40 18.71 -0.48 -1.34
C ASP A 40 18.70 -1.57 -0.26
N GLY A 41 17.62 -2.36 -0.16
CA GLY A 41 17.48 -3.45 0.81
C GLY A 41 18.59 -4.51 0.78
N PRO A 42 19.18 -4.89 -0.37
CA PRO A 42 20.30 -5.84 -0.40
C PRO A 42 21.52 -5.44 0.43
N ALA A 43 21.80 -4.14 0.55
CA ALA A 43 22.89 -3.65 1.39
C ALA A 43 22.63 -3.88 2.90
N GLU A 44 21.37 -4.09 3.27
CA GLU A 44 20.88 -4.31 4.64
C GLU A 44 20.45 -5.78 4.84
N GLY A 45 20.84 -6.68 3.94
CA GLY A 45 20.53 -8.11 4.02
C GLY A 45 19.08 -8.48 3.66
N ALA A 46 18.35 -7.58 3.01
CA ALA A 46 17.01 -7.84 2.53
C ALA A 46 16.95 -8.19 1.03
N LYS A 47 15.89 -8.89 0.64
CA LYS A 47 15.66 -9.31 -0.74
C LYS A 47 14.18 -9.27 -1.09
N LEU A 48 13.86 -8.71 -2.25
CA LEU A 48 12.56 -8.82 -2.89
C LEU A 48 12.66 -9.77 -4.08
N GLU A 49 11.68 -10.65 -4.23
CA GLU A 49 11.52 -11.54 -5.38
C GLU A 49 10.13 -11.32 -5.99
N ARG A 50 10.09 -11.01 -7.29
CA ARG A 50 8.86 -10.96 -8.09
C ARG A 50 8.66 -12.31 -8.78
N LYS A 51 7.48 -12.90 -8.62
CA LYS A 51 7.07 -14.19 -9.19
C LYS A 51 5.79 -13.99 -9.97
N ALA A 52 5.47 -14.92 -10.88
CA ALA A 52 4.19 -14.89 -11.58
C ALA A 52 2.98 -14.93 -10.62
N SER A 53 3.16 -15.48 -9.41
CA SER A 53 2.14 -15.58 -8.37
C SER A 53 2.14 -14.40 -7.38
N GLY A 54 2.94 -13.36 -7.59
CA GLY A 54 3.05 -12.21 -6.69
C GLY A 54 4.48 -11.95 -6.20
N TYR A 55 4.62 -11.64 -4.92
CA TYR A 55 5.84 -11.10 -4.33
C TYR A 55 6.28 -11.94 -3.14
N SER A 56 7.59 -11.97 -2.91
CA SER A 56 8.18 -12.42 -1.66
C SER A 56 9.23 -11.41 -1.23
N ILE A 57 9.15 -10.99 0.02
CA ILE A 57 10.15 -10.15 0.66
C ILE A 57 10.78 -10.92 1.82
N ARG A 58 12.07 -10.69 2.03
CA ARG A 58 12.85 -11.35 3.07
C ARG A 58 13.81 -10.34 3.68
N THR A 59 13.89 -10.38 5.00
CA THR A 59 14.93 -9.77 5.83
C THR A 59 15.61 -10.90 6.61
N GLU A 60 16.53 -10.59 7.52
CA GLU A 60 17.13 -11.60 8.40
C GLU A 60 16.08 -12.37 9.21
N ARG A 61 15.04 -11.69 9.71
CA ARG A 61 14.07 -12.26 10.67
C ARG A 61 12.66 -12.42 10.13
N ILE A 62 12.31 -11.69 9.09
CA ILE A 62 10.94 -11.62 8.57
C ILE A 62 10.93 -12.07 7.12
N VAL A 63 10.04 -13.01 6.82
CA VAL A 63 9.67 -13.42 5.45
C VAL A 63 8.19 -13.16 5.29
N ASN A 64 7.81 -12.53 4.19
CA ASN A 64 6.41 -12.34 3.84
C ASN A 64 6.20 -12.58 2.35
N ALA A 65 5.04 -13.12 1.99
CA ALA A 65 4.62 -13.33 0.61
C ALA A 65 3.21 -12.77 0.44
N PHE A 66 2.98 -12.08 -0.67
CA PHE A 66 1.73 -11.39 -0.95
C PHE A 66 1.48 -11.31 -2.45
N ASP A 67 0.23 -11.15 -2.84
CA ASP A 67 -0.17 -11.02 -4.25
C ASP A 67 -0.26 -9.55 -4.68
N GLU A 68 -0.65 -9.33 -5.93
CA GLU A 68 -0.78 -8.00 -6.54
C GLU A 68 -1.84 -7.13 -5.85
N GLN A 69 -2.83 -7.69 -5.13
CA GLN A 69 -3.85 -6.90 -4.43
C GLN A 69 -3.28 -6.13 -3.21
N PHE A 70 -2.09 -6.53 -2.75
CA PHE A 70 -1.34 -5.79 -1.75
C PHE A 70 -0.54 -4.63 -2.36
N VAL A 71 -0.45 -4.50 -3.69
CA VAL A 71 0.40 -3.52 -4.36
C VAL A 71 -0.43 -2.57 -5.22
N ASP A 72 -1.26 -3.12 -6.10
CA ASP A 72 -2.06 -2.36 -7.05
C ASP A 72 -3.28 -1.73 -6.36
N LEU A 73 -3.32 -0.40 -6.38
CA LEU A 73 -4.38 0.37 -5.74
C LEU A 73 -5.73 0.25 -6.47
N GLY A 74 -5.72 0.03 -7.79
CA GLY A 74 -6.93 -0.22 -8.58
C GLY A 74 -7.57 -1.56 -8.20
N LEU A 75 -6.78 -2.64 -8.18
CA LEU A 75 -7.24 -3.96 -7.74
C LEU A 75 -7.75 -3.94 -6.30
N ARG A 76 -7.15 -3.11 -5.44
CA ARG A 76 -7.65 -2.85 -4.09
C ARG A 76 -9.02 -2.20 -4.10
N LEU A 77 -9.20 -1.10 -4.84
CA LEU A 77 -10.48 -0.39 -4.92
C LEU A 77 -11.58 -1.30 -5.48
N ASP A 78 -11.28 -2.08 -6.51
CA ASP A 78 -12.21 -3.08 -7.05
C ASP A 78 -12.54 -4.15 -5.98
N GLY A 79 -11.55 -4.55 -5.18
CA GLY A 79 -11.73 -5.45 -4.05
C GLY A 79 -12.65 -4.87 -2.97
N MET A 80 -12.45 -3.60 -2.62
CA MET A 80 -13.32 -2.87 -1.68
C MET A 80 -14.77 -2.83 -2.19
N ASP A 81 -14.98 -2.55 -3.48
CA ASP A 81 -16.31 -2.51 -4.09
C ASP A 81 -17.00 -3.89 -4.04
N ARG A 82 -16.26 -4.97 -4.36
CA ARG A 82 -16.79 -6.35 -4.25
C ARG A 82 -17.14 -6.74 -2.80
N GLN A 83 -16.34 -6.29 -1.84
CA GLN A 83 -16.54 -6.57 -0.41
C GLN A 83 -17.55 -5.62 0.25
N ARG A 84 -17.99 -4.57 -0.45
CA ARG A 84 -18.84 -3.49 0.08
C ARG A 84 -18.20 -2.75 1.25
N VAL A 85 -16.91 -2.47 1.14
CA VAL A 85 -16.14 -1.64 2.07
C VAL A 85 -16.05 -0.22 1.49
N ASP A 86 -16.57 0.75 2.22
CA ASP A 86 -16.60 2.14 1.78
C ASP A 86 -15.24 2.81 1.99
N VAL A 87 -14.62 2.59 3.15
CA VAL A 87 -13.36 3.23 3.54
C VAL A 87 -12.36 2.19 4.06
N GLN A 88 -11.11 2.27 3.60
CA GLN A 88 -9.99 1.56 4.19
C GLN A 88 -8.97 2.51 4.81
N ALA A 89 -8.54 2.21 6.04
CA ALA A 89 -7.33 2.76 6.62
C ALA A 89 -6.14 1.88 6.25
N LEU A 90 -5.31 2.36 5.33
CA LEU A 90 -4.16 1.65 4.81
C LEU A 90 -3.02 1.69 5.83
N SER A 91 -2.38 0.54 6.02
CA SER A 91 -1.20 0.36 6.88
C SER A 91 -0.11 -0.41 6.15
N LEU A 92 1.16 -0.10 6.43
CA LEU A 92 2.27 -0.95 6.04
C LEU A 92 2.25 -2.21 6.91
N THR A 93 2.67 -3.35 6.36
CA THR A 93 2.80 -4.60 7.12
C THR A 93 4.18 -5.23 6.95
N ALA A 94 4.35 -6.46 7.43
CA ALA A 94 5.63 -7.16 7.53
C ALA A 94 6.46 -7.06 6.24
N PRO A 95 7.63 -6.39 6.29
CA PRO A 95 8.53 -6.39 7.42
C PRO A 95 8.51 -5.05 8.18
N MET A 96 7.62 -4.12 7.81
CA MET A 96 7.67 -2.72 8.20
C MET A 96 9.06 -2.13 7.89
N VAL A 97 9.57 -1.27 8.77
CA VAL A 97 10.85 -0.58 8.58
C VAL A 97 11.90 -0.96 9.62
N TYR A 98 11.51 -1.53 10.77
CA TYR A 98 12.36 -1.68 11.97
C TYR A 98 13.53 -2.65 11.85
N TRP A 99 13.58 -3.43 10.78
CA TRP A 99 14.68 -4.35 10.48
C TRP A 99 15.89 -3.65 9.84
N ALA A 100 15.69 -2.47 9.26
CA ALA A 100 16.72 -1.69 8.58
C ALA A 100 17.49 -0.78 9.54
N SER A 101 18.69 -0.34 9.13
CA SER A 101 19.39 0.79 9.76
C SER A 101 18.48 2.02 9.91
N SER A 102 18.78 2.92 10.86
CA SER A 102 17.93 4.09 11.13
C SER A 102 17.74 4.99 9.91
N GLY A 103 18.79 5.21 9.11
CA GLY A 103 18.72 6.00 7.90
C GLY A 103 17.83 5.36 6.83
N PHE A 104 18.00 4.05 6.59
CA PHE A 104 17.20 3.36 5.59
C PHE A 104 15.74 3.16 6.07
N GLY A 105 15.54 2.89 7.35
CA GLY A 105 14.22 2.84 7.98
C GLY A 105 13.43 4.13 7.85
N LEU A 106 14.10 5.28 8.00
CA LEU A 106 13.52 6.60 7.75
C LEU A 106 13.10 6.75 6.28
N ALA A 107 13.98 6.39 5.34
CA ALA A 107 13.68 6.47 3.91
C ALA A 107 12.47 5.59 3.53
N LEU A 108 12.40 4.37 4.05
CA LEU A 108 11.26 3.47 3.86
C LEU A 108 9.97 4.03 4.47
N ALA A 109 10.04 4.61 5.68
CA ALA A 109 8.88 5.23 6.32
C ALA A 109 8.36 6.42 5.51
N GLN A 110 9.25 7.28 5.00
CA GLN A 110 8.91 8.40 4.13
C GLN A 110 8.26 7.93 2.84
N ALA A 111 8.86 6.96 2.13
CA ALA A 111 8.30 6.42 0.90
C ALA A 111 6.88 5.84 1.10
N TYR A 112 6.65 5.16 2.22
CA TYR A 112 5.31 4.69 2.56
C TYR A 112 4.33 5.84 2.85
N ASN A 113 4.73 6.80 3.68
CA ASN A 113 3.86 7.90 4.09
C ASN A 113 3.49 8.83 2.94
N ASP A 114 4.45 9.13 2.05
CA ASP A 114 4.22 9.95 0.86
C ASP A 114 3.24 9.26 -0.09
N ALA A 115 3.42 7.96 -0.33
CA ALA A 115 2.50 7.19 -1.15
C ALA A 115 1.10 7.05 -0.51
N ALA A 116 1.01 6.89 0.82
CA ALA A 116 -0.27 6.88 1.53
C ALA A 116 -0.99 8.23 1.45
N ALA A 117 -0.25 9.34 1.56
CA ALA A 117 -0.79 10.67 1.36
C ALA A 117 -1.29 10.88 -0.08
N ALA A 118 -0.53 10.43 -1.08
CA ALA A 118 -0.93 10.49 -2.49
C ALA A 118 -2.18 9.62 -2.79
N ALA A 119 -2.26 8.42 -2.20
CA ALA A 119 -3.41 7.54 -2.31
C ALA A 119 -4.67 8.20 -1.71
N HIS A 120 -4.54 8.82 -0.53
CA HIS A 120 -5.61 9.62 0.08
C HIS A 120 -6.01 10.80 -0.80
N ALA A 121 -5.06 11.58 -1.33
CA ALA A 121 -5.36 12.71 -2.21
C ALA A 121 -6.11 12.29 -3.47
N SER A 122 -5.82 11.09 -4.01
CA SER A 122 -6.46 10.56 -5.21
C SER A 122 -7.86 9.98 -4.92
N HIS A 123 -8.08 9.42 -3.72
CA HIS A 123 -9.35 8.81 -3.31
C HIS A 123 -9.76 9.22 -1.88
N PRO A 124 -10.01 10.52 -1.62
CA PRO A 124 -10.12 11.06 -0.25
C PRO A 124 -11.34 10.55 0.52
N ASP A 125 -12.36 10.09 -0.19
CA ASP A 125 -13.57 9.49 0.38
C ASP A 125 -13.46 7.98 0.62
N ARG A 126 -12.39 7.32 0.14
CA ARG A 126 -12.23 5.86 0.16
C ARG A 126 -11.01 5.40 0.95
N LEU A 127 -9.93 6.18 0.96
CA LEU A 127 -8.64 5.75 1.51
C LEU A 127 -8.14 6.77 2.52
N VAL A 128 -7.64 6.29 3.66
CA VAL A 128 -6.86 7.09 4.62
C VAL A 128 -5.58 6.33 4.97
N GLY A 129 -4.47 7.03 5.22
CA GLY A 129 -3.19 6.42 5.57
C GLY A 129 -2.96 6.39 7.09
N LEU A 130 -2.48 5.25 7.61
CA LEU A 130 -1.92 5.15 8.95
C LEU A 130 -0.39 5.28 8.84
N ALA A 131 0.15 6.41 9.28
CA ALA A 131 1.55 6.73 9.07
C ALA A 131 2.51 5.71 9.72
N MET A 132 3.51 5.29 8.96
CA MET A 132 4.64 4.49 9.43
C MET A 132 5.67 5.40 10.11
N LEU A 133 6.06 5.06 11.33
CA LEU A 133 7.08 5.80 12.08
C LEU A 133 8.42 5.04 12.08
N PRO A 134 9.56 5.70 11.84
CA PRO A 134 10.88 5.07 11.90
C PRO A 134 11.42 5.08 13.34
N MET A 135 11.04 4.08 14.13
CA MET A 135 11.31 4.01 15.59
C MET A 135 12.71 3.47 15.96
N GLN A 136 13.63 3.34 15.01
CA GLN A 136 14.99 2.81 15.27
C GLN A 136 15.91 3.80 16.00
N ALA A 137 15.63 5.10 15.90
CA ALA A 137 16.39 6.18 16.51
C ALA A 137 15.43 7.32 16.94
N PRO A 138 15.80 8.16 17.92
CA PRO A 138 15.01 9.31 18.34
C PRO A 138 14.96 10.43 17.28
#